data_AF-A0A4U5P162-F1
#
_entry.id   AF-A0A4U5P162-F1
#
_cell.length_a   1.000
_cell.length_b   1.000
_cell.length_c   1.000
_cell.angle_alpha   90.00
_cell.angle_beta   90.00
_cell.angle_gamma   90.00
#
_symmetry.space_group_name_H-M   'P 1'
#
loop_
_entity.id
_entity.type
_entity.pdbx_description
1 polymer ?
#
loop_
_entity_poly.entity_id
_entity_poly.type
_entity_poly.pdbx_seq_one_letter_code
_entity_poly.pdbx_strand_id
1 'polypeptide(L)'
;MVWGKNRSDPSAYNHLYAFRFQVGLRNYKTPTDHTNSCKLMRRIATNFREFNVTTFHEYYPFADQYNELKPALFRNCLLAVVCMLGVSLVMIPHYGAAFAIVAAIISIDIGVLGYMTFWGVRLESVSMITIIMSIGFSVDLSAHIAYAYVKAKGDSTKKAIEALETLGWPVFLGAGSTLVGIMVLATVDATIVQIFFKTIFLVIFSSMAHGLVFLPILLTIVVPHAHDRNEHEEEKPKEVEAPKELKLPEGKKREDFECASIDSKALSEVDIGDDNSKEEENEDRV
;
A
#
# COMPACT_ATOMS: atom_id res chain seq x y z
N MET A 1 -5.20 43.25 -30.04
CA MET A 1 -6.46 43.12 -30.81
C MET A 1 -6.13 42.43 -32.12
N VAL A 2 -7.00 41.54 -32.58
CA VAL A 2 -6.84 40.80 -33.84
C VAL A 2 -8.00 41.19 -34.75
N TRP A 3 -7.66 41.85 -35.86
CA TRP A 3 -8.59 42.29 -36.89
C TRP A 3 -8.65 41.27 -38.03
N GLY A 4 -9.83 41.12 -38.64
CA GLY A 4 -10.00 40.32 -39.84
C GLY A 4 -9.17 40.83 -41.00
N LYS A 5 -8.54 39.93 -41.75
CA LYS A 5 -7.88 40.26 -43.02
C LYS A 5 -8.64 39.68 -44.22
N ASN A 6 -9.94 39.44 -44.08
CA ASN A 6 -10.72 38.86 -45.17
C ASN A 6 -10.89 39.90 -46.30
N ARG A 7 -10.01 39.80 -47.32
CA ARG A 7 -9.93 40.71 -48.46
C ARG A 7 -11.09 40.59 -49.45
N SER A 8 -11.88 39.53 -49.32
CA SER A 8 -12.88 39.09 -50.30
C SER A 8 -14.29 39.62 -50.02
N ASP A 9 -14.58 40.01 -48.77
CA ASP A 9 -15.90 40.45 -48.33
C ASP A 9 -15.80 41.85 -47.67
N PRO A 10 -16.27 42.93 -48.34
CA PRO A 10 -16.25 44.30 -47.82
C PRO A 10 -16.98 44.48 -46.49
N SER A 11 -17.93 43.60 -46.15
CA SER A 11 -18.68 43.65 -44.89
C SER A 11 -17.92 43.08 -43.69
N ALA A 12 -16.90 42.23 -43.94
CA ALA A 12 -16.08 41.58 -42.93
C ALA A 12 -14.74 42.31 -42.66
N TYR A 13 -14.45 43.38 -43.41
CA TYR A 13 -13.16 44.07 -43.38
C TYR A 13 -12.82 44.71 -42.02
N ASN A 14 -13.84 45.09 -41.25
CA ASN A 14 -13.71 45.74 -39.93
C ASN A 14 -14.30 44.89 -38.81
N HIS A 15 -14.24 43.57 -38.92
CA HIS A 15 -14.71 42.68 -37.87
C HIS A 15 -13.60 42.43 -36.83
N LEU A 16 -13.89 42.71 -35.55
CA LEU A 16 -13.00 42.41 -34.43
C LEU A 16 -13.16 40.94 -34.04
N TYR A 17 -12.12 40.13 -34.23
CA TYR A 17 -12.17 38.69 -33.92
C TYR A 17 -11.82 38.40 -32.47
N ALA A 18 -10.82 39.10 -31.95
CA ALA A 18 -10.39 38.93 -30.57
C ALA A 18 -9.75 40.22 -30.05
N PHE A 19 -9.98 40.51 -28.78
CA PHE A 19 -9.25 41.52 -28.05
C PHE A 19 -8.83 40.96 -26.69
N ARG A 20 -7.73 41.50 -26.16
CA ARG A 20 -7.23 41.17 -24.84
C ARG A 20 -7.06 42.47 -24.11
N PHE A 21 -7.57 42.54 -22.89
CA PHE A 21 -7.27 43.58 -21.93
C PHE A 21 -6.44 42.97 -20.81
N GLN A 22 -5.55 43.76 -20.21
CA GLN A 22 -4.73 43.35 -19.09
C GLN A 22 -5.23 44.04 -17.84
N VAL A 23 -5.37 43.28 -16.76
CA VAL A 23 -5.83 43.78 -15.46
C VAL A 23 -4.77 43.43 -14.42
N GLY A 24 -4.35 44.42 -13.64
CA GLY A 24 -3.47 44.21 -12.50
C GLY A 24 -4.25 43.70 -11.29
N LEU A 25 -3.76 42.62 -10.67
CA LEU A 25 -4.30 42.10 -9.40
C LEU A 25 -3.55 42.75 -8.22
N ARG A 26 -4.26 43.06 -7.13
CA ARG A 26 -3.67 43.51 -5.86
C ARG A 26 -3.60 42.35 -4.88
N ASN A 27 -2.59 42.37 -4.00
CA ASN A 27 -2.42 41.38 -2.91
C ASN A 27 -2.36 39.92 -3.40
N TYR A 28 -1.55 39.66 -4.42
CA TYR A 28 -1.38 38.35 -5.04
C TYR A 28 -0.09 37.69 -4.54
N LYS A 29 -0.11 37.06 -3.35
CA LYS A 29 1.10 36.50 -2.70
C LYS A 29 0.99 35.02 -2.36
N THR A 30 -0.17 34.54 -1.92
CA THR A 30 -0.34 33.17 -1.45
C THR A 30 -1.03 32.28 -2.50
N PRO A 31 -0.83 30.95 -2.45
CA PRO A 31 -1.57 30.01 -3.32
C PRO A 31 -3.10 30.15 -3.18
N THR A 32 -3.57 30.52 -1.99
CA THR A 32 -4.97 30.81 -1.72
C THR A 32 -5.43 32.05 -2.50
N ASP A 33 -4.61 33.09 -2.61
CA ASP A 33 -4.92 34.29 -3.40
C ASP A 33 -4.96 33.97 -4.91
N HIS A 34 -4.06 33.11 -5.39
CA HIS A 34 -4.07 32.62 -6.77
C HIS A 34 -5.38 31.88 -7.08
N THR A 35 -5.82 31.06 -6.13
CA THR A 35 -7.07 30.30 -6.23
C THR A 35 -8.30 31.21 -6.22
N ASN A 36 -8.33 32.17 -5.30
CA ASN A 36 -9.46 33.10 -5.14
C ASN A 36 -9.59 34.06 -6.32
N SER A 37 -8.47 34.58 -6.82
CA SER A 37 -8.44 35.45 -8.00
C SER A 37 -8.85 34.70 -9.28
N CYS A 38 -8.44 33.45 -9.45
CA CYS A 38 -8.90 32.59 -10.54
C CYS A 38 -10.44 32.42 -10.48
N LYS A 39 -10.98 32.09 -9.31
CA LYS A 39 -12.44 31.99 -9.09
C LYS A 39 -13.17 33.30 -9.35
N LEU A 40 -12.62 34.41 -8.86
CA LEU A 40 -13.20 35.75 -9.05
C LEU A 40 -13.24 36.13 -10.53
N MET A 41 -12.13 35.99 -11.24
CA MET A 41 -12.03 36.37 -12.64
C MET A 41 -12.95 35.51 -13.51
N ARG A 42 -13.04 34.21 -13.24
CA ARG A 42 -13.99 33.32 -13.90
C ARG A 42 -15.44 33.69 -13.61
N ARG A 43 -15.77 34.04 -12.36
CA ARG A 43 -17.11 34.50 -11.98
C ARG A 43 -17.50 35.77 -12.73
N ILE A 44 -16.56 36.71 -12.89
CA ILE A 44 -16.80 37.93 -13.67
C ILE A 44 -17.00 37.57 -15.14
N ALA A 45 -16.16 36.72 -15.71
CA ALA A 45 -16.29 36.27 -17.10
C ALA A 45 -17.64 35.55 -17.37
N THR A 46 -18.14 34.75 -16.42
CA THR A 46 -19.44 34.08 -16.56
C THR A 46 -20.64 35.04 -16.62
N ASN A 47 -20.53 36.23 -16.03
CA ASN A 47 -21.60 37.25 -16.11
C ASN A 47 -21.72 37.86 -17.51
N PHE A 48 -20.67 37.77 -18.32
CA PHE A 48 -20.58 38.35 -19.67
C PHE A 48 -20.47 37.25 -20.73
N ARG A 49 -21.33 36.22 -20.63
CA ARG A 49 -21.29 35.03 -21.48
C ARG A 49 -21.51 35.34 -22.97
N GLU A 50 -22.20 36.44 -23.27
CA GLU A 50 -22.44 36.95 -24.63
C GLU A 50 -21.15 37.26 -25.40
N PHE A 51 -20.05 37.58 -24.70
CA PHE A 51 -18.77 37.93 -25.32
C PHE A 51 -17.74 36.78 -25.33
N ASN A 52 -18.14 35.57 -24.91
CA ASN A 52 -17.25 34.40 -24.82
C ASN A 52 -15.88 34.71 -24.16
N VAL A 53 -15.92 35.43 -23.03
CA VAL A 53 -14.73 35.91 -22.34
C VAL A 53 -13.96 34.74 -21.74
N THR A 54 -12.68 34.64 -22.08
CA THR A 54 -11.74 33.68 -21.47
C THR A 54 -10.71 34.41 -20.63
N THR A 55 -10.37 33.81 -19.49
CA THR A 55 -9.48 34.41 -18.50
C THR A 55 -8.18 33.64 -18.48
N PHE A 56 -7.04 34.31 -18.67
CA PHE A 56 -5.73 33.67 -18.72
C PHE A 56 -4.77 34.31 -17.74
N HIS A 57 -4.08 33.47 -16.98
CA HIS A 57 -2.95 33.83 -16.13
C HIS A 57 -2.02 32.63 -16.02
N GLU A 58 -0.71 32.84 -15.96
CA GLU A 58 0.29 31.77 -15.88
C GLU A 58 0.07 30.82 -14.68
N TYR A 59 -0.39 31.37 -13.55
CA TYR A 59 -0.69 30.59 -12.35
C TYR A 59 -2.06 29.89 -12.30
N TYR A 60 -2.94 30.07 -13.28
CA TYR A 60 -4.28 29.45 -13.26
C TYR A 60 -4.27 27.91 -13.25
N PRO A 61 -3.39 27.22 -13.99
CA PRO A 61 -3.27 25.77 -13.89
C PRO A 61 -2.99 25.28 -12.46
N PHE A 62 -2.12 25.97 -11.73
CA PHE A 62 -1.82 25.63 -10.33
C PHE A 62 -3.00 25.92 -9.39
N ALA A 63 -3.73 27.02 -9.62
CA ALA A 63 -4.96 27.34 -8.89
C ALA A 63 -6.06 26.28 -9.11
N ASP A 64 -6.18 25.76 -10.33
CA ASP A 64 -7.12 24.69 -10.66
C ASP A 64 -6.74 23.37 -9.99
N GLN A 65 -5.46 23.01 -10.03
CA GLN A 65 -4.95 21.85 -9.31
C GLN A 65 -5.22 21.95 -7.81
N TYR A 66 -5.03 23.13 -7.21
CA TYR A 66 -5.28 23.35 -5.78
C TYR A 66 -6.77 23.27 -5.42
N ASN A 67 -7.67 23.68 -6.32
CA ASN A 67 -9.11 23.53 -6.14
C ASN A 67 -9.55 22.07 -6.13
N GLU A 68 -8.99 21.27 -7.01
CA GLU A 68 -9.34 19.85 -7.13
C GLU A 68 -8.64 18.99 -6.06
N LEU A 69 -7.59 19.49 -5.41
CA LEU A 69 -6.79 18.73 -4.44
C LEU A 69 -7.62 18.17 -3.26
N LYS A 70 -8.40 19.03 -2.59
CA LYS A 70 -9.21 18.64 -1.43
C LYS A 70 -10.31 17.61 -1.77
N PRO A 71 -11.19 17.85 -2.76
CA PRO A 71 -12.23 16.88 -3.10
C PRO A 71 -11.63 15.58 -3.67
N ALA A 72 -10.54 15.66 -4.43
CA ALA A 72 -9.83 14.47 -4.90
C ALA A 72 -9.27 13.63 -3.74
N LEU A 73 -8.63 14.26 -2.75
CA LEU A 73 -8.13 13.58 -1.56
C LEU A 73 -9.25 12.82 -0.85
N PHE A 74 -10.36 13.50 -0.51
CA PHE A 74 -11.48 12.85 0.19
C PHE A 74 -12.08 11.69 -0.60
N ARG A 75 -12.29 11.87 -1.91
CA ARG A 75 -12.81 10.81 -2.78
C ARG A 75 -11.87 9.62 -2.86
N ASN A 76 -10.56 9.88 -2.99
CA ASN A 76 -9.55 8.83 -3.09
C ASN A 76 -9.37 8.09 -1.77
N CYS A 77 -9.35 8.80 -0.62
CA CYS A 77 -9.31 8.17 0.70
C CYS A 77 -10.54 7.30 0.95
N LEU A 78 -11.75 7.79 0.62
CA LEU A 78 -12.97 7.01 0.77
C LEU A 78 -12.94 5.74 -0.09
N LEU A 79 -12.57 5.87 -1.37
CA LEU A 79 -12.46 4.72 -2.27
C LEU A 79 -11.40 3.73 -1.78
N ALA A 80 -10.25 4.22 -1.32
CA ALA A 80 -9.19 3.39 -0.77
C ALA A 80 -9.68 2.63 0.47
N VAL A 81 -10.33 3.28 1.44
CA VAL A 81 -10.90 2.62 2.63
C VAL A 81 -11.92 1.55 2.26
N VAL A 82 -12.80 1.82 1.28
CA VAL A 82 -13.78 0.83 0.79
C VAL A 82 -13.07 -0.37 0.14
N CYS A 83 -12.07 -0.12 -0.70
CA CYS A 83 -11.26 -1.19 -1.29
C CYS A 83 -10.54 -2.01 -0.21
N MET A 84 -9.97 -1.34 0.81
CA MET A 84 -9.28 -2.02 1.91
C MET A 84 -10.21 -2.84 2.78
N LEU A 85 -11.45 -2.39 3.00
CA LEU A 85 -12.48 -3.21 3.64
C LEU A 85 -12.77 -4.47 2.82
N GLY A 86 -12.89 -4.34 1.49
CA GLY A 86 -13.07 -5.49 0.60
C GLY A 86 -11.91 -6.49 0.68
N VAL A 87 -10.66 -6.00 0.60
CA VAL A 87 -9.46 -6.85 0.69
C VAL A 87 -9.35 -7.53 2.06
N SER A 88 -9.60 -6.81 3.15
CA SER A 88 -9.53 -7.37 4.50
C SER A 88 -10.60 -8.43 4.77
N LEU A 89 -11.81 -8.28 4.20
CA LEU A 89 -12.86 -9.30 4.28
C LEU A 89 -12.52 -10.57 3.49
N VAL A 90 -11.84 -10.43 2.35
CA VAL A 90 -11.38 -11.58 1.55
C VAL A 90 -10.22 -12.31 2.25
N MET A 91 -9.29 -11.56 2.83
CA MET A 91 -8.12 -12.13 3.50
C MET A 91 -8.47 -12.80 4.85
N ILE A 92 -9.42 -12.22 5.59
CA ILE A 92 -9.77 -12.67 6.94
C ILE A 92 -11.28 -12.96 6.99
N PRO A 93 -11.71 -14.23 7.14
CA PRO A 93 -13.12 -14.61 7.18
C PRO A 93 -13.78 -14.27 8.53
N HIS A 94 -13.44 -13.12 9.13
CA HIS A 94 -14.00 -12.65 10.40
C HIS A 94 -14.29 -11.14 10.34
N TYR A 95 -15.57 -10.77 10.28
CA TYR A 95 -16.02 -9.38 10.13
C TYR A 95 -15.45 -8.44 11.19
N GLY A 96 -15.37 -8.85 12.45
CA GLY A 96 -14.82 -8.02 13.53
C GLY A 96 -13.34 -7.67 13.35
N ALA A 97 -12.55 -8.57 12.76
CA ALA A 97 -11.13 -8.32 12.51
C ALA A 97 -10.95 -7.36 11.34
N ALA A 98 -11.75 -7.52 10.28
CA ALA A 98 -11.77 -6.59 9.15
C ALA A 98 -12.13 -5.16 9.58
N PHE A 99 -13.18 -4.99 10.41
CA PHE A 99 -13.54 -3.68 10.94
C PHE A 99 -12.45 -3.09 11.86
N ALA A 100 -11.77 -3.92 12.66
CA ALA A 100 -10.65 -3.47 13.49
C ALA A 100 -9.47 -2.95 12.65
N ILE A 101 -9.14 -3.63 11.54
CA ILE A 101 -8.10 -3.16 10.59
C ILE A 101 -8.51 -1.81 9.99
N VAL A 102 -9.74 -1.69 9.49
CA VAL A 102 -10.22 -0.43 8.90
C VAL A 102 -10.24 0.71 9.93
N ALA A 103 -10.65 0.44 11.17
CA ALA A 103 -10.59 1.42 12.25
C ALA A 103 -9.15 1.86 12.56
N ALA A 104 -8.19 0.93 12.53
CA ALA A 104 -6.77 1.26 12.69
C ALA A 104 -6.25 2.13 11.53
N ILE A 105 -6.60 1.83 10.29
CA ILE A 105 -6.24 2.63 9.11
C ILE A 105 -6.78 4.06 9.23
N ILE A 106 -8.06 4.21 9.58
CA ILE A 106 -8.68 5.53 9.77
C ILE A 106 -7.98 6.30 10.90
N SER A 107 -7.63 5.63 11.99
CA SER A 107 -6.87 6.23 13.10
C SER A 107 -5.50 6.73 12.65
N ILE A 108 -4.77 5.93 11.83
CA ILE A 108 -3.47 6.31 11.29
C ILE A 108 -3.60 7.54 10.38
N ASP A 109 -4.55 7.55 9.46
CA ASP A 109 -4.74 8.68 8.53
C ASP A 109 -5.11 9.97 9.26
N ILE A 110 -6.01 9.90 10.25
CA ILE A 110 -6.35 11.05 11.10
C ILE A 110 -5.12 11.52 11.89
N GLY A 111 -4.32 10.58 12.41
CA GLY A 111 -3.07 10.87 13.10
C GLY A 111 -2.07 11.59 12.21
N VAL A 112 -1.82 11.08 11.00
CA VAL A 112 -0.90 11.67 10.02
C VAL A 112 -1.38 13.06 9.61
N LEU A 113 -2.65 13.22 9.26
CA LEU A 113 -3.24 14.52 8.93
C LEU A 113 -3.13 15.52 10.10
N GLY A 114 -3.40 15.07 11.32
CA GLY A 114 -3.29 15.87 12.53
C GLY A 114 -1.84 16.32 12.77
N TYR A 115 -0.89 15.40 12.77
CA TYR A 115 0.53 15.72 12.97
C TYR A 115 1.11 16.57 11.85
N MET A 116 0.67 16.41 10.60
CA MET A 116 1.08 17.28 9.49
C MET A 116 0.74 18.75 9.77
N THR A 117 -0.42 19.04 10.36
CA THR A 117 -0.78 20.41 10.71
C THR A 117 0.10 20.97 11.83
N PHE A 118 0.46 20.17 12.82
CA PHE A 118 1.35 20.57 13.91
C PHE A 118 2.80 20.79 13.45
N TRP A 119 3.27 19.98 12.51
CA TRP A 119 4.61 20.09 11.92
C TRP A 119 4.70 21.17 10.80
N GLY A 120 3.63 21.95 10.60
CA GLY A 120 3.59 23.02 9.61
C GLY A 120 3.73 22.55 8.16
N VAL A 121 3.37 21.30 7.87
CA VAL A 121 3.38 20.75 6.52
C VAL A 121 2.10 21.19 5.80
N ARG A 122 2.26 21.86 4.67
CA ARG A 122 1.12 22.30 3.85
C ARG A 122 0.55 21.13 3.05
N LEU A 123 -0.78 21.11 2.92
CA LEU A 123 -1.46 20.17 2.05
C LEU A 123 -1.24 20.56 0.58
N GLU A 124 -0.24 19.93 -0.04
CA GLU A 124 0.14 20.05 -1.45
C GLU A 124 -0.03 18.68 -2.16
N SER A 125 0.03 18.66 -3.50
CA SER A 125 -0.15 17.43 -4.28
C SER A 125 0.79 16.29 -3.86
N VAL A 126 2.01 16.63 -3.47
CA VAL A 126 3.00 15.64 -3.00
C VAL A 126 2.58 15.03 -1.67
N SER A 127 2.11 15.84 -0.72
CA SER A 127 1.60 15.36 0.56
C SER A 127 0.30 14.55 0.43
N MET A 128 -0.52 14.82 -0.59
CA MET A 128 -1.71 14.01 -0.89
C MET A 128 -1.32 12.59 -1.29
N ILE A 129 -0.29 12.44 -2.12
CA ILE A 129 0.23 11.13 -2.53
C ILE A 129 0.73 10.35 -1.32
N THR A 130 1.41 11.01 -0.38
CA THR A 130 1.92 10.34 0.83
C THR A 130 0.81 9.96 1.81
N ILE A 131 -0.28 10.74 1.91
CA ILE A 131 -1.48 10.33 2.66
C ILE A 131 -2.14 9.11 2.01
N ILE A 132 -2.27 9.06 0.68
CA ILE A 132 -2.84 7.89 -0.01
C ILE A 132 -1.93 6.66 0.18
N MET A 133 -0.61 6.86 0.10
CA MET A 133 0.39 5.82 0.40
C MET A 133 0.26 5.32 1.85
N SER A 134 -0.11 6.20 2.79
CA SER A 134 -0.36 5.84 4.20
C SER A 134 -1.38 4.72 4.34
N ILE A 135 -2.47 4.77 3.57
CA ILE A 135 -3.50 3.73 3.58
C ILE A 135 -2.92 2.37 3.17
N GLY A 136 -2.08 2.37 2.12
CA GLY A 136 -1.41 1.17 1.62
C GLY A 136 -0.34 0.63 2.57
N PHE A 137 0.41 1.50 3.25
CA PHE A 137 1.40 1.07 4.25
C PHE A 137 0.72 0.56 5.53
N SER A 138 -0.36 1.22 5.95
CA SER A 138 -1.11 0.87 7.15
C SER A 138 -1.72 -0.52 7.04
N VAL A 139 -2.33 -0.85 5.90
CA VAL A 139 -2.92 -2.17 5.70
C VAL A 139 -1.89 -3.26 5.55
N ASP A 140 -0.73 -3.00 4.92
CA ASP A 140 0.33 -4.01 4.80
C ASP A 140 0.76 -4.50 6.18
N LEU A 141 1.13 -3.57 7.07
CA LEU A 141 1.52 -3.90 8.45
C LEU A 141 0.34 -4.53 9.22
N SER A 142 -0.87 -4.00 9.07
CA SER A 142 -2.02 -4.45 9.85
C SER A 142 -2.55 -5.82 9.41
N ALA A 143 -2.56 -6.11 8.11
CA ALA A 143 -3.06 -7.34 7.55
C ALA A 143 -2.19 -8.53 7.95
N HIS A 144 -0.86 -8.37 7.92
CA HIS A 144 0.07 -9.41 8.39
C HIS A 144 -0.19 -9.78 9.85
N ILE A 145 -0.22 -8.78 10.74
CA ILE A 145 -0.43 -9.00 12.18
C ILE A 145 -1.84 -9.55 12.47
N ALA A 146 -2.87 -9.02 11.82
CA ALA A 146 -4.24 -9.48 12.01
C ALA A 146 -4.46 -10.91 11.50
N TYR A 147 -3.83 -11.29 10.40
CA TYR A 147 -3.89 -12.65 9.89
C TYR A 147 -3.21 -13.64 10.83
N ALA A 148 -2.02 -13.32 11.32
CA ALA A 148 -1.36 -14.15 12.34
C ALA A 148 -2.18 -14.23 13.64
N TYR A 149 -2.81 -13.14 14.05
CA TYR A 149 -3.72 -13.14 15.20
C TYR A 149 -4.88 -14.11 14.99
N VAL A 150 -5.54 -14.09 13.83
CA VAL A 150 -6.68 -14.98 13.58
C VAL A 150 -6.24 -16.44 13.54
N LYS A 151 -5.08 -16.74 12.94
CA LYS A 151 -4.50 -18.09 12.85
C LYS A 151 -4.03 -18.65 14.19
N ALA A 152 -3.55 -17.81 15.11
CA ALA A 152 -3.06 -18.23 16.42
C ALA A 152 -4.16 -18.91 17.25
N LYS A 153 -3.76 -19.86 18.11
CA LYS A 153 -4.68 -20.68 18.92
C LYS A 153 -4.64 -20.27 20.40
N GLY A 154 -5.77 -20.38 21.09
CA GLY A 154 -5.87 -20.09 22.53
C GLY A 154 -6.55 -18.76 22.87
N ASP A 155 -6.29 -18.27 24.08
CA ASP A 155 -6.88 -17.03 24.61
C ASP A 155 -6.49 -15.80 23.79
N SER A 156 -7.36 -14.77 23.77
CA SER A 156 -7.15 -13.55 22.99
C SER A 156 -5.78 -12.92 23.22
N THR A 157 -5.32 -12.92 24.48
CA THR A 157 -4.01 -12.36 24.86
C THR A 157 -2.86 -13.19 24.32
N LYS A 158 -2.98 -14.53 24.40
CA LYS A 158 -1.97 -15.45 23.85
C LYS A 158 -1.87 -15.32 22.34
N LYS A 159 -3.01 -15.18 21.65
CA LYS A 159 -3.06 -14.96 20.20
C LYS A 159 -2.34 -13.68 19.79
N ALA A 160 -2.49 -12.60 20.54
CA ALA A 160 -1.79 -11.34 20.29
C ALA A 160 -0.26 -11.47 20.48
N ILE A 161 0.15 -12.18 21.54
CA ILE A 161 1.57 -12.44 21.82
C ILE A 161 2.18 -13.30 20.70
N GLU A 162 1.53 -14.40 20.32
CA GLU A 162 2.01 -15.31 19.27
C GLU A 162 2.10 -14.59 17.90
N ALA A 163 1.10 -13.77 17.56
CA ALA A 163 1.12 -12.99 16.33
C ALA A 163 2.29 -11.98 16.29
N LEU A 164 2.57 -11.33 17.42
CA LEU A 164 3.67 -10.37 17.52
C LEU A 164 5.04 -11.05 17.58
N GLU A 165 5.15 -12.21 18.22
CA GLU A 165 6.38 -13.00 18.26
C GLU A 165 6.77 -13.53 16.88
N THR A 166 5.77 -13.96 16.10
CA THR A 166 6.00 -14.52 14.76
C THR A 166 6.24 -13.46 13.69
N LEU A 167 5.45 -12.37 13.67
CA LEU A 167 5.50 -11.38 12.60
C LEU A 167 5.96 -9.98 13.03
N GLY A 168 6.04 -9.68 14.32
CA GLY A 168 6.41 -8.34 14.80
C GLY A 168 7.83 -7.93 14.38
N TRP A 169 8.81 -8.83 14.50
CA TRP A 169 10.19 -8.54 14.12
C TRP A 169 10.39 -8.35 12.60
N PRO A 170 9.89 -9.25 11.72
CA PRO A 170 9.92 -9.02 10.28
C PRO A 170 9.25 -7.70 9.85
N VAL A 171 8.08 -7.39 10.42
CA VAL A 171 7.32 -6.15 10.12
C VAL A 171 8.11 -4.91 10.57
N PHE A 172 8.69 -4.94 11.77
CA PHE A 172 9.53 -3.85 12.27
C PHE A 172 10.75 -3.60 11.39
N LEU A 173 11.46 -4.66 10.99
CA LEU A 173 12.62 -4.56 10.11
C LEU A 173 12.24 -4.06 8.71
N GLY A 174 11.12 -4.54 8.16
CA GLY A 174 10.60 -4.08 6.86
C GLY A 174 10.28 -2.57 6.87
N ALA A 175 9.49 -2.12 7.83
CA ALA A 175 9.17 -0.71 8.00
C ALA A 175 10.42 0.14 8.30
N GLY A 176 11.31 -0.35 9.17
CA GLY A 176 12.56 0.30 9.54
C GLY A 176 13.52 0.48 8.37
N SER A 177 13.65 -0.53 7.50
CA SER A 177 14.50 -0.44 6.30
C SER A 177 14.00 0.64 5.33
N THR A 178 12.68 0.77 5.18
CA THR A 178 12.05 1.82 4.36
C THR A 178 12.34 3.20 4.97
N LEU A 179 12.24 3.33 6.29
CA LEU A 179 12.56 4.56 7.01
C LEU A 179 14.01 4.99 6.79
N VAL A 180 14.96 4.05 6.91
CA VAL A 180 16.39 4.29 6.64
C VAL A 180 16.61 4.71 5.18
N GLY A 181 15.92 4.08 4.23
CA GLY A 181 15.98 4.46 2.82
C GLY A 181 15.57 5.91 2.56
N ILE A 182 14.53 6.38 3.26
CA ILE A 182 14.03 7.76 3.12
C ILE A 182 14.91 8.78 3.84
N MET A 183 15.72 8.37 4.83
CA MET A 183 16.63 9.29 5.53
C MET A 183 17.61 10.00 4.59
N VAL A 184 17.96 9.40 3.45
CA VAL A 184 18.84 10.06 2.47
C VAL A 184 18.21 11.35 1.90
N LEU A 185 16.87 11.40 1.79
CA LEU A 185 16.15 12.59 1.31
C LEU A 185 16.23 13.75 2.30
N ALA A 186 16.54 13.51 3.57
CA ALA A 186 16.71 14.57 4.56
C ALA A 186 17.89 15.51 4.23
N THR A 187 18.86 15.03 3.45
CA THR A 187 20.04 15.81 3.03
C THR A 187 19.79 16.72 1.84
N VAL A 188 18.62 16.60 1.18
CA VAL A 188 18.32 17.35 -0.04
C VAL A 188 17.72 18.71 0.31
N ASP A 189 18.39 19.79 -0.14
CA ASP A 189 17.94 21.17 0.08
C ASP A 189 16.88 21.60 -0.94
N ALA A 190 15.74 20.92 -0.93
CA ALA A 190 14.58 21.27 -1.73
C ALA A 190 13.30 21.18 -0.88
N THR A 191 12.51 22.26 -0.83
CA THR A 191 11.30 22.33 0.02
C THR A 191 10.32 21.20 -0.26
N ILE A 192 10.14 20.83 -1.53
CA ILE A 192 9.24 19.73 -1.93
C ILE A 192 9.74 18.39 -1.39
N VAL A 193 11.05 18.15 -1.48
CA VAL A 193 11.69 16.91 -0.99
C VAL A 193 11.62 16.84 0.53
N GLN A 194 11.82 17.96 1.23
CA GLN A 194 11.68 18.01 2.69
C GLN A 194 10.23 17.77 3.15
N ILE A 195 9.23 18.27 2.43
CA ILE A 195 7.82 17.96 2.71
C ILE A 195 7.56 16.47 2.53
N PHE A 196 8.03 15.90 1.42
CA PHE A 196 7.90 14.47 1.15
C PHE A 196 8.55 13.62 2.25
N PHE A 197 9.81 13.91 2.62
CA PHE A 197 10.52 13.26 3.72
C PHE A 197 9.71 13.31 5.03
N LYS A 198 9.28 14.51 5.46
CA LYS A 198 8.51 14.70 6.69
C LYS A 198 7.22 13.88 6.68
N THR A 199 6.49 13.90 5.57
CA THR A 199 5.21 13.16 5.47
C THR A 199 5.39 11.66 5.47
N ILE A 200 6.36 11.10 4.75
CA ILE A 200 6.56 9.64 4.77
C ILE A 200 7.14 9.19 6.10
N PHE A 201 8.04 9.97 6.71
CA PHE A 201 8.50 9.70 8.06
C PHE A 201 7.33 9.56 9.04
N LEU A 202 6.38 10.52 9.00
CA LEU A 202 5.15 10.48 9.81
C LEU A 202 4.30 9.24 9.51
N VAL A 203 4.13 8.90 8.23
CA VAL A 203 3.35 7.74 7.79
C VAL A 203 3.94 6.44 8.33
N ILE A 204 5.22 6.18 8.08
CA ILE A 204 5.86 4.93 8.50
C ILE A 204 5.87 4.83 10.03
N PHE A 205 6.22 5.91 10.72
CA PHE A 205 6.25 5.93 12.18
C PHE A 205 4.85 5.67 12.78
N SER A 206 3.82 6.34 12.26
CA SER A 206 2.44 6.18 12.74
C SER A 206 1.88 4.80 12.41
N SER A 207 2.17 4.28 11.21
CA SER A 207 1.74 2.95 10.77
C SER A 207 2.41 1.86 11.61
N MET A 208 3.70 1.99 11.93
CA MET A 208 4.42 1.03 12.78
C MET A 208 3.89 1.06 14.21
N ALA A 209 3.68 2.24 14.78
CA ALA A 209 3.11 2.39 16.13
C ALA A 209 1.71 1.78 16.23
N HIS A 210 0.84 2.04 15.24
CA HIS A 210 -0.50 1.50 15.25
C HIS A 210 -0.55 0.02 14.87
N GLY A 211 0.22 -0.42 13.89
CA GLY A 211 0.25 -1.81 13.42
C GLY A 211 0.81 -2.79 14.44
N LEU A 212 1.84 -2.39 15.21
CA LEU A 212 2.49 -3.27 16.20
C LEU A 212 1.93 -3.14 17.62
N VAL A 213 1.35 -1.99 17.99
CA VAL A 213 0.87 -1.76 19.37
C VAL A 213 -0.65 -1.62 19.42
N PHE A 214 -1.22 -0.66 18.68
CA PHE A 214 -2.65 -0.37 18.76
C PHE A 214 -3.51 -1.51 18.23
N LEU A 215 -3.15 -2.09 17.08
CA LEU A 215 -3.92 -3.11 16.41
C LEU A 215 -4.01 -4.42 17.20
N PRO A 216 -2.93 -5.00 17.76
CA PRO A 216 -3.05 -6.18 18.61
C PRO A 216 -3.99 -5.96 19.80
N ILE A 217 -3.92 -4.79 20.45
CA ILE A 217 -4.80 -4.44 21.57
C ILE A 217 -6.25 -4.29 21.10
N LEU A 218 -6.48 -3.70 19.93
CA LEU A 218 -7.83 -3.58 19.39
C LEU A 218 -8.41 -4.96 19.03
N LEU A 219 -7.59 -5.86 18.48
CA LEU A 219 -7.99 -7.22 18.13
C LEU A 219 -8.35 -8.06 19.36
N THR A 220 -7.65 -7.92 20.50
CA THR A 220 -8.01 -8.65 21.74
C THR A 220 -9.36 -8.24 22.31
N ILE A 221 -9.78 -6.98 22.10
CA ILE A 221 -11.05 -6.45 22.57
C ILE A 221 -12.18 -6.83 21.61
N VAL A 222 -11.97 -6.66 20.30
CA VAL A 222 -13.02 -6.83 19.27
C VAL A 222 -13.21 -8.30 18.90
N VAL A 223 -12.15 -9.12 18.98
CA VAL A 223 -12.18 -10.52 18.56
C VAL A 223 -11.62 -11.45 19.65
N PRO A 224 -12.24 -11.51 20.83
CA PRO A 224 -11.75 -12.32 21.94
C PRO A 224 -11.79 -13.84 21.67
N HIS A 225 -12.67 -14.31 20.78
CA HIS A 225 -12.89 -15.73 20.47
C HIS A 225 -12.65 -16.05 18.99
N ALA A 226 -11.60 -15.51 18.38
CA ALA A 226 -11.32 -15.68 16.94
C ALA A 226 -11.16 -17.14 16.48
N HIS A 227 -11.20 -18.15 17.37
CA HIS A 227 -11.27 -19.55 16.98
C HIS A 227 -11.97 -20.41 18.04
N ASP A 228 -13.29 -20.58 17.89
CA ASP A 228 -14.06 -21.68 18.48
C ASP A 228 -14.99 -22.29 17.40
N ARG A 229 -14.54 -22.26 16.13
CA ARG A 229 -15.22 -22.93 15.01
C ARG A 229 -14.38 -24.11 14.52
N ASN A 230 -14.68 -25.28 15.11
CA ASN A 230 -14.60 -26.61 14.50
C ASN A 230 -13.45 -26.86 13.51
N GLU A 231 -12.25 -27.11 14.04
CA GLU A 231 -11.29 -28.03 13.39
C GLU A 231 -11.63 -29.47 13.83
N HIS A 232 -12.72 -30.01 13.27
CA HIS A 232 -12.69 -31.43 12.92
C HIS A 232 -12.09 -31.48 11.51
N GLU A 233 -11.04 -32.29 11.34
CA GLU A 233 -10.23 -32.47 10.12
C GLU A 233 -8.93 -31.65 10.02
N GLU A 234 -8.12 -31.63 11.08
CA GLU A 234 -6.68 -31.84 10.90
C GLU A 234 -6.36 -33.29 11.31
N GLU A 235 -5.95 -34.06 10.31
CA GLU A 235 -5.51 -35.44 10.39
C GLU A 235 -4.43 -35.56 11.47
N LYS A 236 -4.73 -36.26 12.57
CA LYS A 236 -3.73 -36.64 13.57
C LYS A 236 -2.55 -37.29 12.82
N PRO A 237 -1.29 -36.88 13.05
CA PRO A 237 -0.17 -37.71 12.66
C PRO A 237 -0.40 -39.08 13.29
N LYS A 238 -0.53 -40.12 12.46
CA LYS A 238 -0.58 -41.50 12.95
C LYS A 238 0.65 -41.68 13.81
N GLU A 239 0.42 -41.81 15.11
CA GLU A 239 1.40 -42.30 16.06
C GLU A 239 1.88 -43.64 15.49
N VAL A 240 3.10 -43.66 14.97
CA VAL A 240 3.74 -44.91 14.54
C VAL A 240 3.96 -45.69 15.82
N GLU A 241 3.05 -46.63 16.10
CA GLU A 241 3.24 -47.62 17.16
C GLU A 241 4.64 -48.23 16.98
N ALA A 242 5.48 -48.05 17.99
CA ALA A 242 6.79 -48.69 18.05
C ALA A 242 6.61 -50.21 17.82
N PRO A 243 7.41 -50.85 16.94
CA PRO A 243 7.32 -52.29 16.75
C PRO A 243 7.52 -52.99 18.10
N LYS A 244 6.54 -53.83 18.46
CA LYS A 244 6.56 -54.68 19.65
C LYS A 244 7.91 -55.40 19.75
N GLU A 245 8.54 -55.31 20.93
CA GLU A 245 9.79 -56.01 21.25
C GLU A 245 9.72 -57.48 20.81
N LEU A 246 10.55 -57.82 19.82
CA LEU A 246 10.81 -59.20 19.44
C LEU A 246 11.68 -59.83 20.55
N LYS A 247 11.08 -60.70 21.36
CA LYS A 247 11.81 -61.47 22.37
C LYS A 247 12.88 -62.33 21.68
N LEU A 248 14.15 -62.01 21.93
CA LEU A 248 15.28 -62.84 21.54
C LEU A 248 15.30 -64.11 22.41
N PRO A 249 15.47 -65.32 21.84
CA PRO A 249 15.72 -66.52 22.62
C PRO A 249 17.07 -66.44 23.32
N GLU A 250 17.09 -66.89 24.57
CA GLU A 250 18.24 -66.88 25.47
C GLU A 250 19.41 -67.71 24.92
N GLY A 251 20.62 -67.16 25.04
CA GLY A 251 21.85 -67.94 25.09
C GLY A 251 22.70 -67.97 23.81
N LYS A 252 23.55 -66.97 23.62
CA LYS A 252 24.96 -67.14 23.20
C LYS A 252 25.77 -65.85 23.43
N LYS A 253 27.03 -66.03 23.81
CA LYS A 253 27.92 -65.04 24.43
C LYS A 253 28.39 -63.95 23.45
N ARG A 254 28.74 -62.81 24.07
CA ARG A 254 29.49 -61.67 23.53
C ARG A 254 30.86 -62.11 23.03
N GLU A 255 31.37 -61.35 22.05
CA GLU A 255 32.61 -61.56 21.26
C GLU A 255 32.27 -62.51 20.11
N ASP A 256 32.14 -62.05 18.86
CA ASP A 256 33.24 -61.57 18.01
C ASP A 256 32.75 -60.54 16.94
N PHE A 257 33.53 -59.46 16.75
CA PHE A 257 34.07 -58.90 15.48
C PHE A 257 33.16 -58.87 14.21
N GLU A 258 33.08 -57.85 13.35
CA GLU A 258 33.92 -56.70 13.01
C GLU A 258 33.17 -55.88 11.93
N CYS A 259 33.39 -54.57 11.84
CA CYS A 259 32.97 -53.74 10.70
C CYS A 259 33.94 -53.92 9.52
N ALA A 260 33.50 -54.44 8.38
CA ALA A 260 34.04 -54.22 7.01
C ALA A 260 33.22 -55.09 6.04
N SER A 261 32.89 -54.74 4.79
CA SER A 261 33.34 -53.71 3.86
C SER A 261 32.25 -53.50 2.79
N ILE A 262 32.23 -52.33 2.15
CA ILE A 262 31.40 -52.03 0.98
C ILE A 262 32.09 -52.69 -0.24
N ASP A 263 31.37 -53.53 -0.97
CA ASP A 263 31.88 -54.17 -2.19
C ASP A 263 31.85 -53.19 -3.38
N SER A 264 33.03 -52.93 -3.93
CA SER A 264 33.33 -52.04 -5.06
C SER A 264 32.71 -52.51 -6.40
N LYS A 265 32.04 -53.66 -6.41
CA LYS A 265 31.45 -54.27 -7.61
C LYS A 265 30.08 -53.73 -8.01
N ALA A 266 29.42 -52.95 -7.15
CA ALA A 266 28.10 -52.37 -7.43
C ALA A 266 28.14 -51.00 -8.13
N LEU A 267 29.33 -50.49 -8.46
CA LEU A 267 29.55 -49.16 -9.06
C LEU A 267 29.94 -49.20 -10.55
N SER A 268 29.89 -50.38 -11.20
CA SER A 268 30.24 -50.55 -12.61
C SER A 268 29.05 -50.75 -13.56
N GLU A 269 27.82 -50.49 -13.12
CA GLU A 269 26.63 -50.42 -14.00
C GLU A 269 26.01 -49.03 -13.93
N VAL A 270 26.81 -48.02 -14.28
CA VAL A 270 26.33 -46.74 -14.78
C VAL A 270 26.78 -46.68 -16.23
N ASP A 271 25.86 -46.94 -17.16
CA ASP A 271 26.09 -46.73 -18.58
C ASP A 271 25.28 -45.50 -19.03
N ILE A 272 26.01 -44.49 -19.47
CA ILE A 272 25.51 -43.22 -20.00
C ILE A 272 25.61 -43.32 -21.52
N GLY A 273 24.48 -43.25 -22.22
CA GLY A 273 24.41 -43.19 -23.68
C GLY A 273 23.41 -42.12 -24.13
N ASP A 274 23.96 -41.05 -24.73
CA ASP A 274 23.28 -40.00 -25.49
C ASP A 274 22.35 -40.54 -26.58
N ASP A 275 21.21 -39.86 -26.83
CA ASP A 275 20.90 -39.36 -28.18
C ASP A 275 19.85 -38.25 -28.12
N ASN A 276 20.20 -37.11 -28.72
CA ASN A 276 19.33 -35.98 -28.98
C ASN A 276 19.20 -35.90 -30.51
N SER A 277 18.10 -36.40 -31.08
CA SER A 277 17.69 -36.03 -32.44
C SER A 277 16.24 -36.44 -32.76
N LYS A 278 15.58 -35.57 -33.55
CA LYS A 278 14.36 -35.72 -34.37
C LYS A 278 13.05 -35.19 -33.74
N GLU A 279 12.66 -33.97 -34.10
CA GLU A 279 11.90 -33.56 -35.32
C GLU A 279 10.39 -33.79 -35.12
N GLU A 280 9.62 -32.72 -34.96
CA GLU A 280 8.84 -32.09 -36.05
C GLU A 280 7.81 -33.04 -36.68
N GLU A 281 6.58 -33.03 -36.16
CA GLU A 281 5.33 -33.12 -36.93
C GLU A 281 4.14 -33.11 -35.96
N ASN A 282 3.47 -31.97 -35.83
CA ASN A 282 2.02 -31.96 -35.59
C ASN A 282 1.46 -30.61 -36.06
N GLU A 283 1.48 -30.44 -37.38
CA GLU A 283 0.64 -29.51 -38.10
C GLU A 283 -0.72 -30.19 -38.36
N ASP A 284 -1.77 -29.38 -38.43
CA ASP A 284 -3.11 -29.68 -38.95
C ASP A 284 -4.13 -30.45 -38.09
N ARG A 285 -4.99 -29.68 -37.41
CA ARG A 285 -6.46 -29.77 -37.61
C ARG A 285 -7.20 -28.51 -37.13
N VAL A 286 -7.49 -27.66 -38.13
CA VAL A 286 -8.65 -26.76 -38.36
C VAL A 286 -9.12 -25.84 -37.24
#